data_AF-A0A226NMZ9-F1
#
_entry.id   AF-A0A226NMZ9-F1
#
_cell.length_a   1.000
_cell.length_b   1.000
_cell.length_c   1.000
_cell.angle_alpha   90.00
_cell.angle_beta   90.00
_cell.angle_gamma   90.00
#
_symmetry.space_group_name_H-M   'P 1'
#
loop_
_entity.id
_entity.type
_entity.pdbx_description
1 polymer ?
#
loop_
_entity_poly.entity_id
_entity_poly.type
_entity_poly.pdbx_seq_one_letter_code
_entity_poly.pdbx_strand_id
1 'polypeptide(L)'
;MLLRALQSIQGCGCKLVLAESLSESIPNQVDTFLEQHGGAGIQHAGLRTPDIVSATRALQQAGVRFFTPPAAYYSQRGKEEEVRGAGQDARVLAELGILLDTAVHGDSGAGVGPAQSYLMQIFTHPIFSEETFFLELIERHGAPGFGEGNIRALWKAVQVYMDQRQ
;
A
#
# COMPACT_ATOMS: atom_id res chain seq x y z
N MET A 1 -0.50 15.70 -5.93
CA MET A 1 -0.62 15.44 -4.48
C MET A 1 0.77 15.46 -3.84
N LEU A 2 0.92 16.03 -2.66
CA LEU A 2 2.10 15.91 -1.81
C LEU A 2 1.86 14.86 -0.71
N LEU A 3 2.88 14.06 -0.42
CA LEU A 3 2.90 13.14 0.73
C LEU A 3 3.99 13.55 1.71
N ARG A 4 3.65 13.65 2.99
CA ARG A 4 4.60 13.87 4.08
C ARG A 4 4.41 12.81 5.15
N ALA A 5 5.48 12.08 5.45
CA ALA A 5 5.47 11.09 6.52
C ALA A 5 6.09 11.66 7.80
N LEU A 6 5.40 11.48 8.92
CA LEU A 6 5.86 11.82 10.26
C LEU A 6 5.98 10.52 11.06
N GLN A 7 7.10 10.36 11.77
CA GLN A 7 7.33 9.23 12.64
C GLN A 7 7.76 9.75 14.01
N SER A 8 7.15 9.23 15.07
CA SER A 8 7.57 9.56 16.43
C SER A 8 8.99 9.04 16.69
N ILE A 9 9.75 9.86 17.42
CA ILE A 9 11.18 9.69 17.71
C ILE A 9 11.43 8.67 18.83
N GLN A 10 10.39 8.23 19.54
CA GLN A 10 10.49 7.26 20.64
C GLN A 10 9.91 5.89 20.25
N GLY A 11 10.59 4.82 20.69
CA GLY A 11 10.61 3.46 20.11
C GLY A 11 9.31 2.65 20.03
N CYS A 12 8.15 3.25 20.25
CA CYS A 12 6.83 2.68 19.93
C CYS A 12 5.99 3.68 19.12
N GLY A 13 6.64 4.34 18.16
CA GLY A 13 6.13 5.55 17.54
C GLY A 13 4.97 5.35 16.57
N CYS A 14 3.94 6.19 16.71
CA CYS A 14 2.93 6.39 15.67
C CYS A 14 3.60 6.89 14.37
N LYS A 15 3.11 6.36 13.25
CA LYS A 15 3.50 6.74 11.89
C LYS A 15 2.29 7.39 11.22
N LEU A 16 2.39 8.68 10.91
CA LEU A 16 1.33 9.45 10.27
C LEU A 16 1.77 9.83 8.87
N VAL A 17 0.97 9.51 7.86
CA VAL A 17 1.17 9.96 6.48
C VAL A 17 0.13 11.03 6.18
N LEU A 18 0.59 12.25 5.96
CA LEU A 18 -0.22 13.38 5.56
C LEU A 18 -0.22 13.47 4.04
N ALA A 19 -1.42 13.60 3.46
CA ALA A 19 -1.64 13.75 2.04
C ALA A 19 -2.39 15.05 1.78
N GLU A 20 -1.91 15.85 0.83
CA GLU A 20 -2.62 17.05 0.36
C GLU A 20 -2.74 17.03 -1.16
N SER A 21 -3.92 17.42 -1.66
CA SER A 21 -4.11 17.63 -3.09
C SER A 21 -3.23 18.79 -3.55
N LEU A 22 -2.62 18.62 -4.72
CA LEU A 22 -1.92 19.70 -5.43
C LEU A 22 -2.58 19.98 -6.78
N SER A 23 -3.78 19.43 -7.01
CA SER A 23 -4.43 19.57 -8.30
C SER A 23 -5.16 20.89 -8.38
N GLU A 24 -4.96 21.60 -9.48
CA GLU A 24 -5.69 22.84 -9.79
C GLU A 24 -6.75 22.61 -10.89
N SER A 25 -6.75 21.45 -11.56
CA SER A 25 -7.55 21.23 -12.78
C SER A 25 -8.28 19.89 -12.87
N ILE A 26 -7.67 18.78 -12.47
CA ILE A 26 -8.30 17.45 -12.52
C ILE A 26 -8.44 16.91 -11.09
N PRO A 27 -9.67 16.71 -10.57
CA PRO A 27 -9.87 16.13 -9.25
C PRO A 27 -9.15 14.78 -9.11
N ASN A 28 -8.42 14.60 -8.01
CA ASN A 28 -7.81 13.32 -7.65
C ASN A 28 -8.50 12.73 -6.40
N GLN A 29 -8.11 11.53 -5.99
CA GLN A 29 -8.75 10.87 -4.84
C GLN A 29 -8.68 11.65 -3.52
N VAL A 30 -7.71 12.56 -3.32
CA VAL A 30 -7.70 13.45 -2.14
C VAL A 30 -8.81 14.49 -2.24
N ASP A 31 -9.03 15.05 -3.43
CA ASP A 31 -10.14 15.98 -3.67
C ASP A 31 -11.49 15.28 -3.43
N THR A 32 -11.66 14.07 -3.97
CA THR A 32 -12.84 13.23 -3.74
C THR A 32 -13.04 12.92 -2.26
N PHE A 33 -11.97 12.58 -1.54
CA PHE A 33 -12.03 12.37 -0.09
C PHE A 33 -12.51 13.63 0.62
N LEU A 34 -11.91 14.79 0.35
CA LEU A 34 -12.24 16.04 1.03
C LEU A 34 -13.69 16.45 0.78
N GLU A 35 -14.18 16.28 -0.45
CA GLU A 35 -15.57 16.55 -0.82
C GLU A 35 -16.56 15.65 -0.08
N GLN A 36 -16.33 14.33 -0.09
CA GLN A 36 -17.27 13.37 0.52
C GLN A 36 -17.15 13.27 2.04
N HIS A 37 -15.97 13.51 2.60
CA HIS A 37 -15.74 13.55 4.05
C HIS A 37 -16.17 14.89 4.67
N GLY A 38 -16.30 15.96 3.87
CA GLY A 38 -16.63 17.30 4.35
C GLY A 38 -15.45 18.07 4.97
N GLY A 39 -14.21 17.70 4.61
CA GLY A 39 -12.98 18.33 5.10
C GLY A 39 -11.87 17.34 5.41
N ALA A 40 -10.81 17.80 6.08
CA ALA A 40 -9.68 16.96 6.46
C ALA A 40 -10.08 15.86 7.45
N GLY A 41 -9.43 14.69 7.36
CA GLY A 41 -9.75 13.53 8.19
C GLY A 41 -8.79 12.37 8.00
N ILE A 42 -9.11 11.24 8.63
CA ILE A 42 -8.35 9.99 8.50
C ILE A 42 -8.91 9.22 7.29
N GLN A 43 -8.06 8.98 6.29
CA GLN A 43 -8.44 8.22 5.11
C GLN A 43 -8.26 6.70 5.30
N HIS A 44 -7.18 6.28 5.96
CA HIS A 44 -6.98 4.86 6.23
C HIS A 44 -6.19 4.60 7.50
N ALA A 45 -6.32 3.37 7.99
CA ALA A 45 -5.53 2.84 9.09
C ALA A 45 -4.86 1.52 8.68
N GLY A 46 -3.55 1.43 8.90
CA GLY A 46 -2.76 0.23 8.65
C GLY A 46 -2.81 -0.76 9.81
N LEU A 47 -3.28 -1.97 9.52
CA LEU A 47 -3.36 -3.09 10.44
C LEU A 47 -2.19 -4.05 10.19
N ARG A 48 -1.32 -4.19 11.18
CA ARG A 48 -0.16 -5.08 11.06
C ARG A 48 -0.58 -6.54 11.16
N THR A 49 -0.10 -7.36 10.22
CA THR A 49 -0.22 -8.83 10.26
C THR A 49 1.16 -9.48 10.13
N PRO A 50 1.39 -10.65 10.77
CA PRO A 50 2.59 -11.46 10.52
C PRO A 50 2.46 -12.37 9.29
N ASP A 51 1.26 -12.50 8.71
CA ASP A 51 0.99 -13.28 7.50
C ASP A 51 -0.16 -12.63 6.71
N ILE A 52 0.20 -11.82 5.72
CA ILE A 52 -0.69 -11.04 4.89
C ILE A 52 -1.39 -11.91 3.84
N VAL A 53 -0.77 -13.01 3.41
CA VAL A 53 -1.36 -13.92 2.42
C VAL A 53 -2.55 -14.63 3.06
N SER A 54 -2.35 -15.24 4.23
CA SER A 54 -3.43 -15.92 4.96
C SER A 54 -4.50 -14.94 5.43
N ALA A 55 -4.10 -13.77 5.95
CA ALA A 55 -5.05 -12.74 6.38
C ALA A 55 -5.90 -12.22 5.22
N THR A 56 -5.30 -11.95 4.07
CA THR A 56 -6.01 -11.48 2.87
C THR A 56 -7.01 -12.52 2.40
N ARG A 57 -6.62 -13.80 2.30
CA ARG A 57 -7.52 -14.88 1.90
C ARG A 57 -8.71 -15.01 2.86
N ALA A 58 -8.47 -14.97 4.17
CA ALA A 58 -9.54 -15.04 5.16
C ALA A 58 -10.52 -13.85 5.05
N LEU A 59 -10.01 -12.64 4.85
CA LEU A 59 -10.85 -11.45 4.70
C LEU A 59 -11.64 -11.46 3.39
N GLN A 60 -11.05 -11.90 2.28
CA GLN A 60 -11.77 -12.10 1.02
C GLN A 60 -12.89 -13.13 1.16
N GLN A 61 -12.65 -14.25 1.85
CA GLN A 61 -13.67 -15.25 2.16
C GLN A 61 -14.80 -14.69 3.04
N ALA A 62 -14.48 -13.75 3.92
CA ALA A 62 -15.45 -13.02 4.74
C ALA A 62 -16.18 -11.88 3.97
N GLY A 63 -15.89 -11.70 2.68
CA GLY A 63 -16.56 -10.71 1.82
C GLY A 63 -15.88 -9.34 1.75
N VAL A 64 -14.68 -9.18 2.33
CA VAL A 64 -13.91 -7.94 2.20
C VAL A 64 -13.38 -7.83 0.77
N ARG A 65 -13.60 -6.65 0.16
CA ARG A 65 -13.11 -6.34 -1.18
C ARG A 65 -11.84 -5.50 -1.08
N PHE A 66 -10.89 -5.78 -1.96
CA PHE A 66 -9.60 -5.10 -2.02
C PHE A 66 -9.39 -4.47 -3.39
N PHE A 67 -8.63 -3.38 -3.41
CA PHE A 67 -8.15 -2.81 -4.67
C PHE A 67 -7.19 -3.79 -5.33
N THR A 68 -7.32 -3.93 -6.65
CA THR A 68 -6.38 -4.71 -7.45
C THR A 68 -5.42 -3.75 -8.16
N PRO A 69 -4.10 -3.88 -7.97
CA PRO A 69 -3.16 -3.05 -8.70
C PRO A 69 -3.20 -3.34 -10.21
N PRO A 70 -2.85 -2.37 -11.07
CA PRO A 70 -2.78 -2.60 -12.51
C PRO A 70 -1.85 -3.78 -12.82
N ALA A 71 -2.22 -4.63 -13.79
CA ALA A 71 -1.41 -5.79 -14.18
C ALA A 71 0.05 -5.44 -14.49
N ALA A 72 0.27 -4.24 -15.04
CA ALA A 72 1.58 -3.69 -15.32
C ALA A 72 2.50 -3.60 -14.09
N TYR A 73 1.97 -3.58 -12.86
CA TYR A 73 2.77 -3.56 -11.63
C TYR A 73 3.70 -4.79 -11.53
N TYR A 74 3.16 -6.00 -11.73
CA TYR A 74 3.96 -7.24 -11.68
C TYR A 74 4.78 -7.48 -12.95
N SER A 75 4.44 -6.80 -14.05
CA SER A 75 5.22 -6.83 -15.29
C SER A 75 6.38 -5.83 -15.32
N GLN A 76 6.58 -5.04 -14.26
CA GLN A 76 7.73 -4.14 -14.17
C GLN A 76 9.03 -4.93 -14.17
N ARG A 77 10.01 -4.44 -14.95
CA ARG A 77 11.35 -5.05 -15.03
C ARG A 77 11.94 -5.14 -13.62
N GLY A 78 12.39 -6.33 -13.22
CA GLY A 78 12.99 -6.56 -11.90
C GLY A 78 12.00 -6.95 -10.80
N LYS A 79 10.69 -6.78 -11.01
CA LYS A 79 9.69 -7.03 -9.95
C LYS A 79 9.55 -8.52 -9.63
N GLU A 80 9.66 -9.39 -10.63
CA GLU A 80 9.61 -10.84 -10.39
C GLU A 80 10.84 -11.31 -9.59
N GLU A 81 12.03 -10.80 -9.92
CA GLU A 81 13.25 -11.08 -9.16
C GLU A 81 13.18 -10.53 -7.73
N GLU A 82 12.59 -9.35 -7.54
CA GLU A 82 12.37 -8.74 -6.22
C GLU A 82 11.47 -9.61 -5.34
N VAL A 83 10.31 -10.02 -5.86
CA VAL A 83 9.36 -10.88 -5.13
C VAL A 83 9.99 -12.23 -4.81
N ARG A 84 10.73 -12.82 -5.76
CA ARG A 84 11.45 -14.08 -5.54
C ARG A 84 12.57 -13.93 -4.52
N GLY A 85 13.28 -12.80 -4.53
CA GLY A 85 14.31 -12.46 -3.55
C GLY A 85 13.77 -12.29 -2.12
N ALA A 86 12.51 -11.87 -1.99
CA ALA A 86 11.78 -11.82 -0.73
C ALA A 86 11.24 -13.21 -0.26
N GLY A 87 11.43 -14.26 -1.05
CA GLY A 87 10.91 -15.60 -0.78
C GLY A 87 9.40 -15.73 -1.01
N GLN A 88 8.79 -14.81 -1.76
CA GLN A 88 7.36 -14.76 -2.05
C GLN A 88 7.06 -15.27 -3.47
N ASP A 89 5.79 -15.61 -3.74
CA ASP A 89 5.33 -16.01 -5.07
C ASP A 89 4.57 -14.86 -5.76
N ALA A 90 5.14 -14.34 -6.84
CA ALA A 90 4.56 -13.23 -7.60
C ALA A 90 3.16 -13.54 -8.15
N ARG A 91 2.86 -14.80 -8.46
CA ARG A 91 1.52 -15.20 -8.93
C ARG A 91 0.51 -15.11 -7.81
N VAL A 92 0.87 -15.60 -6.62
CA VAL A 92 0.00 -15.53 -5.43
C VAL A 92 -0.23 -14.08 -5.03
N LEU A 93 0.82 -13.25 -5.01
CA LEU A 93 0.68 -11.82 -4.70
C LEU A 93 -0.20 -11.12 -5.74
N ALA A 94 -0.03 -11.42 -7.03
CA ALA A 94 -0.84 -10.85 -8.10
C ALA A 94 -2.31 -11.26 -8.03
N GLU A 95 -2.60 -12.53 -7.76
CA GLU A 95 -3.95 -13.06 -7.57
C GLU A 95 -4.66 -12.34 -6.41
N LEU A 96 -3.95 -12.11 -5.31
CA LEU A 96 -4.51 -11.49 -4.11
C LEU A 96 -4.50 -9.96 -4.16
N GLY A 97 -3.74 -9.35 -5.06
CA GLY A 97 -3.54 -7.89 -5.14
C GLY A 97 -2.56 -7.32 -4.11
N ILE A 98 -1.65 -8.15 -3.57
CA ILE A 98 -0.71 -7.77 -2.50
C ILE A 98 0.56 -7.12 -3.09
N LEU A 99 0.80 -5.86 -2.76
CA LEU A 99 1.96 -5.10 -3.21
C LEU A 99 3.20 -5.45 -2.39
N LEU A 100 4.38 -5.48 -3.01
CA LEU A 100 5.67 -5.73 -2.36
C LEU A 100 6.68 -4.64 -2.73
N ASP A 101 7.28 -4.05 -1.69
CA ASP A 101 8.34 -3.04 -1.81
C ASP A 101 9.55 -3.47 -0.99
N THR A 102 10.71 -3.58 -1.63
CA THR A 102 11.99 -3.84 -0.97
C THR A 102 12.63 -2.53 -0.51
N ALA A 103 13.07 -2.50 0.74
CA ALA A 103 13.95 -1.44 1.20
C ALA A 103 15.33 -1.67 0.58
N VAL A 104 15.68 -0.86 -0.42
CA VAL A 104 17.05 -0.80 -0.92
C VAL A 104 17.93 -0.29 0.21
N HIS A 105 18.70 -1.19 0.85
CA HIS A 105 19.80 -0.77 1.70
C HIS A 105 20.86 -0.15 0.78
N GLY A 106 20.94 1.17 0.82
CA GLY A 106 22.18 1.85 0.50
C GLY A 106 23.27 1.28 1.41
N ASP A 107 24.42 1.02 0.82
CA ASP A 107 25.60 0.34 1.36
C ASP A 107 25.60 -1.19 1.33
N SER A 108 26.41 -1.67 0.40
CA SER A 108 26.96 -3.03 0.33
C SER A 108 27.92 -3.23 1.50
N GLY A 109 27.38 -3.48 2.70
CA GLY A 109 28.12 -3.88 3.88
C GLY A 109 28.02 -5.39 4.11
N ALA A 110 29.16 -6.06 4.05
CA ALA A 110 29.35 -7.50 4.20
C ALA A 110 28.50 -8.20 5.29
N GLY A 111 27.94 -9.36 4.94
CA GLY A 111 27.94 -10.50 5.87
C GLY A 111 26.61 -10.97 6.46
N VAL A 112 25.49 -10.96 5.74
CA VAL A 112 24.33 -11.86 5.98
C VAL A 112 23.69 -12.18 4.63
N GLY A 113 23.29 -13.43 4.38
CA GLY A 113 22.61 -13.84 3.13
C GLY A 113 21.37 -13.01 2.81
N PRO A 114 20.85 -13.04 1.56
CA PRO A 114 19.93 -12.05 1.01
C PRO A 114 18.50 -12.24 1.53
N ALA A 115 18.26 -12.12 2.84
CA ALA A 115 16.95 -11.79 3.35
C ALA A 115 16.79 -10.27 3.15
N GLN A 116 16.36 -9.88 1.94
CA GLN A 116 16.09 -8.48 1.63
C GLN A 116 15.07 -7.95 2.64
N SER A 117 15.29 -6.75 3.17
CA SER A 117 14.27 -6.11 3.99
C SER A 117 13.13 -5.67 3.06
N TYR A 118 11.90 -6.13 3.29
CA TYR A 118 10.76 -5.78 2.46
C TYR A 118 9.51 -5.52 3.31
N LEU A 119 8.50 -4.95 2.68
CA LEU A 119 7.16 -4.83 3.24
C LEU A 119 6.13 -5.20 2.18
N MET A 120 5.02 -5.75 2.66
CA MET A 120 3.88 -6.12 1.85
C MET A 120 2.65 -5.35 2.31
N GLN A 121 1.85 -4.87 1.36
CA GLN A 121 0.67 -4.05 1.64
C GLN A 121 -0.49 -4.44 0.73
N ILE A 122 -1.72 -4.39 1.26
CA ILE A 122 -2.95 -4.47 0.47
C ILE A 122 -4.00 -3.56 1.09
N PHE A 123 -4.85 -2.98 0.24
CA PHE A 123 -5.78 -1.92 0.62
C PHE A 123 -7.22 -2.35 0.31
N THR A 124 -8.12 -2.24 1.28
CA THR A 124 -9.54 -2.53 1.09
C THR A 124 -10.19 -1.45 0.22
N HIS A 125 -11.33 -1.77 -0.41
CA HIS A 125 -12.27 -0.73 -0.80
C HIS A 125 -12.75 0.06 0.43
N PRO A 126 -13.36 1.25 0.25
CA PRO A 126 -14.00 1.96 1.35
C PRO A 126 -15.00 1.07 2.07
N ILE A 127 -15.05 1.21 3.40
CA ILE A 127 -15.97 0.43 4.24
C ILE A 127 -17.33 1.11 4.40
N PHE A 128 -17.42 2.38 4.02
CA PHE A 128 -18.64 3.18 3.99
C PHE A 128 -19.17 3.32 2.56
N SER A 129 -20.36 3.91 2.41
CA SER A 129 -20.92 4.27 1.10
C SER A 129 -20.08 5.32 0.38
N GLU A 130 -19.46 6.20 1.15
CA GLU A 130 -18.60 7.27 0.69
C GLU A 130 -17.17 6.75 0.47
N GLU A 131 -16.50 7.32 -0.52
CA GLU A 131 -15.10 7.07 -0.90
C GLU A 131 -14.13 7.76 0.08
N THR A 132 -14.30 7.50 1.38
CA THR A 132 -13.61 8.19 2.47
C THR A 132 -12.63 7.28 3.21
N PHE A 133 -13.13 6.36 4.03
CA PHE A 133 -12.31 5.56 4.93
C PHE A 133 -12.16 4.10 4.45
N PHE A 134 -10.93 3.63 4.40
CA PHE A 134 -10.58 2.24 4.10
C PHE A 134 -9.49 1.70 5.04
N LEU A 135 -9.22 0.39 4.95
CA LEU A 135 -8.21 -0.28 5.76
C LEU A 135 -7.04 -0.72 4.88
N GLU A 136 -5.87 -0.78 5.50
CA GLU A 136 -4.67 -1.37 4.92
C GLU A 136 -4.26 -2.57 5.77
N LEU A 137 -3.89 -3.69 5.15
CA LEU A 137 -3.09 -4.71 5.82
C LEU A 137 -1.63 -4.50 5.47
N ILE A 138 -0.76 -4.58 6.47
CA ILE A 138 0.67 -4.39 6.30
C ILE A 138 1.46 -5.49 7.00
N GLU A 139 2.41 -6.08 6.28
CA GLU A 139 3.39 -7.02 6.82
C GLU A 139 4.79 -6.47 6.57
N ARG A 140 5.66 -6.57 7.58
CA ARG A 140 7.00 -5.98 7.54
C ARG A 140 8.05 -7.01 7.87
N HIS A 141 9.02 -7.15 6.98
CA HIS A 141 10.23 -7.94 7.14
C HIS A 141 11.43 -7.01 7.16
N GLY A 142 11.75 -6.43 8.31
CA GLY A 142 12.91 -5.56 8.48
C GLY A 142 12.84 -4.18 7.81
N ALA A 143 11.87 -3.91 6.90
CA ALA A 143 11.74 -2.62 6.22
C ALA A 143 11.10 -1.54 7.13
N PRO A 144 11.82 -0.47 7.50
CA PRO A 144 11.29 0.59 8.38
C PRO A 144 10.45 1.62 7.62
N GLY A 145 10.55 1.69 6.29
CA GLY A 145 9.91 2.71 5.45
C GLY A 145 8.38 2.61 5.33
N PHE A 146 7.79 3.40 4.45
CA PHE A 146 6.34 3.48 4.25
C PHE A 146 5.84 2.73 3.01
N GLY A 147 6.76 2.18 2.20
CA GLY A 147 6.40 1.53 0.94
C GLY A 147 6.05 2.54 -0.14
N GLU A 148 6.95 3.48 -0.46
CA GLU A 148 6.65 4.57 -1.40
C GLU A 148 6.24 4.03 -2.78
N GLY A 149 6.85 2.92 -3.22
CA GLY A 149 6.47 2.23 -4.45
C GLY A 149 5.07 1.64 -4.37
N ASN A 150 4.74 1.00 -3.26
CA ASN A 150 3.41 0.46 -3.01
C ASN A 150 2.34 1.53 -2.92
N ILE A 151 2.62 2.64 -2.24
CA ILE A 151 1.73 3.79 -2.17
C ILE A 151 1.43 4.27 -3.60
N ARG A 152 2.44 4.51 -4.44
CA ARG A 152 2.24 4.89 -5.85
C ARG A 152 1.40 3.88 -6.64
N ALA A 153 1.58 2.58 -6.40
CA ALA A 153 0.78 1.55 -7.05
C ALA A 153 -0.68 1.58 -6.57
N LEU A 154 -0.93 1.81 -5.28
CA LEU A 154 -2.26 2.04 -4.73
C LEU A 154 -2.95 3.23 -5.41
N TRP A 155 -2.30 4.38 -5.50
CA TRP A 155 -2.90 5.59 -6.12
C TRP A 155 -3.40 5.30 -7.54
N LYS A 156 -2.62 4.54 -8.32
CA LYS A 156 -3.04 4.12 -9.66
C LYS A 156 -4.24 3.18 -9.63
N ALA A 157 -4.28 2.25 -8.69
CA ALA A 157 -5.41 1.33 -8.53
C ALA A 157 -6.71 2.04 -8.12
N VAL A 158 -6.62 2.98 -7.17
CA VAL A 158 -7.76 3.79 -6.71
C VAL A 158 -8.26 4.69 -7.83
N GLN A 159 -7.37 5.36 -8.58
CA GLN A 159 -7.79 6.18 -9.72
C GLN A 159 -8.56 5.35 -10.75
N VAL A 160 -8.06 4.18 -11.15
CA VAL A 160 -8.75 3.28 -12.08
C VAL A 160 -10.12 2.86 -11.55
N TYR A 161 -10.22 2.56 -10.25
CA TYR A 161 -11.49 2.22 -9.61
C TYR A 161 -12.49 3.40 -9.63
N MET A 162 -12.03 4.63 -9.35
CA MET A 162 -12.87 5.83 -9.40
C MET A 162 -13.35 6.13 -10.82
N ASP A 163 -12.48 6.02 -11.82
CA ASP A 163 -12.81 6.25 -13.23
C ASP A 163 -13.87 5.26 -13.75
N GLN A 164 -13.92 4.03 -13.20
CA GLN A 164 -14.93 3.02 -13.55
C GLN A 164 -16.31 3.27 -12.94
N ARG A 165 -16.42 4.18 -11.96
CA ARG A 165 -17.68 4.48 -11.24
C ARG A 165 -18.35 5.77 -11.71
N GLN A 166 -17.71 6.53 -12.60
CA GLN A 166 -18.27 7.70 -13.28
C GLN A 166 -18.92 7.29 -14.59
#